data_AF-E9GQH4-F1
#
_entry.id   AF-E9GQH4-F1
#
_cell.length_a   1.000
_cell.length_b   1.000
_cell.length_c   1.000
_cell.angle_alpha   90.00
_cell.angle_beta   90.00
_cell.angle_gamma   90.00
#
_symmetry.space_group_name_H-M   'P 1'
#
loop_
_entity.id
_entity.type
_entity.pdbx_description
1 polymer ?
#
loop_
_entity_poly.entity_id
_entity_poly.type
_entity_poly.pdbx_seq_one_letter_code
_entity_poly.pdbx_strand_id
1 'polypeptide(L)'
;MSTRNAALRLGGLLEIHQRDNNQVERHTCKTVMEVDDLEQNLLQQFSCMGTTDHEVLISQLRKLVGDDVNESTASFFLDMNNWNLQAAICSYFEFQSTHKLPNMTLVQDVTIGEGESVPPQTSFVKTWKVANNGDDRWPDGSYLAFTGGVNLALQTAVPVAPLNPGEVTDISVDMNSPSLPGMYESKWRMATPNGSYFGDTIWVILSVAEGGTLALTQQLTHFNALGSVIPIGSHFNPFAAQNVGRPQHLHQDDAQMGS
;
A
#
# COMPACT_ATOMS: atom_id res chain seq x y z
N MET A 1 -19.28 0.63 -80.11
CA MET A 1 -17.85 0.81 -79.79
C MET A 1 -17.74 1.26 -78.34
N SER A 2 -16.70 0.80 -77.64
CA SER A 2 -16.29 1.26 -76.31
C SER A 2 -17.13 0.81 -75.10
N THR A 3 -16.88 -0.42 -74.62
CA THR A 3 -16.75 -0.73 -73.16
C THR A 3 -16.29 -2.15 -72.82
N ARG A 4 -16.05 -3.04 -73.79
CA ARG A 4 -15.62 -4.43 -73.50
C ARG A 4 -14.11 -4.72 -73.56
N ASN A 5 -13.27 -3.72 -73.85
CA ASN A 5 -11.82 -3.93 -74.07
C ASN A 5 -10.87 -3.43 -72.95
N ALA A 6 -11.39 -3.00 -71.80
CA ALA A 6 -10.54 -2.58 -70.66
C ALA A 6 -10.40 -3.63 -69.55
N ALA A 7 -11.26 -4.66 -69.50
CA ALA A 7 -11.25 -5.64 -68.40
C ALA A 7 -10.28 -6.81 -68.60
N LEU A 8 -9.81 -7.08 -69.82
CA LEU A 8 -8.93 -8.23 -70.11
C LEU A 8 -7.42 -7.91 -70.05
N ARG A 9 -7.02 -6.66 -69.83
CA ARG A 9 -5.60 -6.30 -69.65
C ARG A 9 -5.16 -6.05 -68.22
N LEU A 10 -6.07 -6.12 -67.25
CA LEU A 10 -5.73 -6.06 -65.81
C LEU A 10 -5.82 -7.44 -65.12
N GLY A 11 -6.50 -8.43 -65.71
CA GLY A 11 -6.53 -9.80 -65.19
C GLY A 11 -5.21 -10.57 -65.37
N GLY A 12 -4.49 -10.33 -66.47
CA GLY A 12 -3.23 -11.04 -66.76
C GLY A 12 -1.99 -10.53 -66.00
N LEU A 13 -2.06 -9.33 -65.41
CA LEU A 13 -0.94 -8.76 -64.63
C LEU A 13 -1.03 -9.09 -63.13
N LEU A 14 -2.19 -9.53 -62.64
CA LEU A 14 -2.32 -10.04 -61.27
C LEU A 14 -1.98 -11.54 -61.16
N GLU A 15 -2.24 -12.35 -62.20
CA GLU A 15 -1.94 -13.79 -62.16
C GLU A 15 -0.45 -14.13 -62.34
N ILE A 16 0.33 -13.29 -63.03
CA ILE A 16 1.79 -13.47 -63.11
C ILE A 16 2.44 -13.12 -61.76
N HIS A 17 1.90 -12.12 -61.05
CA HIS A 17 2.42 -11.72 -59.74
C HIS A 17 2.00 -12.66 -58.58
N GLN A 18 0.93 -13.44 -58.76
CA GLN A 18 0.52 -14.47 -57.79
C GLN A 18 1.17 -15.85 -58.02
N ARG A 19 1.70 -16.15 -59.22
CA ARG A 19 2.45 -17.39 -59.47
C ARG A 19 3.92 -17.32 -59.03
N ASP A 20 4.56 -16.16 -59.13
CA ASP A 20 5.96 -16.01 -58.68
C ASP A 20 6.08 -16.04 -57.15
N ASN A 21 5.16 -15.42 -56.40
CA ASN A 21 5.21 -15.46 -54.93
C ASN A 21 5.02 -16.87 -54.36
N ASN A 22 4.21 -17.73 -54.98
CA ASN A 22 3.98 -19.11 -54.50
C ASN A 22 5.12 -20.08 -54.88
N GLN A 23 5.98 -19.74 -55.85
CA GLN A 23 7.20 -20.48 -56.19
C GLN A 23 8.38 -20.06 -55.30
N VAL A 24 8.49 -18.76 -54.98
CA VAL A 24 9.47 -18.25 -54.01
C VAL A 24 9.16 -18.80 -52.62
N GLU A 25 7.92 -18.74 -52.14
CA GLU A 25 7.55 -19.29 -50.82
C GLU A 25 7.79 -20.80 -50.70
N ARG A 26 7.66 -21.59 -51.77
CA ARG A 26 7.94 -23.04 -51.74
C ARG A 26 9.42 -23.39 -51.80
N HIS A 27 10.27 -22.55 -52.41
CA HIS A 27 11.72 -22.74 -52.39
C HIS A 27 12.33 -22.18 -51.09
N THR A 28 11.83 -21.05 -50.57
CA THR A 28 12.27 -20.53 -49.27
C THR A 28 11.82 -21.45 -48.13
N CYS A 29 10.62 -22.04 -48.20
CA CYS A 29 10.16 -23.00 -47.19
C CYS A 29 10.89 -24.36 -47.27
N LYS A 30 11.40 -24.76 -48.45
CA LYS A 30 12.25 -25.97 -48.59
C LYS A 30 13.70 -25.75 -48.14
N THR A 31 14.27 -24.56 -48.35
CA THR A 31 15.64 -24.27 -47.91
C THR A 31 15.72 -23.90 -46.41
N VAL A 32 14.64 -23.42 -45.80
CA VAL A 32 14.63 -23.09 -44.36
C VAL A 32 14.40 -24.31 -43.45
N MET A 33 13.83 -25.42 -43.95
CA MET A 33 13.66 -26.64 -43.14
C MET A 33 14.84 -27.62 -43.20
N GLU A 34 15.73 -27.55 -44.20
CA GLU A 34 16.88 -28.47 -44.29
C GLU A 34 18.14 -28.00 -43.52
N VAL A 35 18.14 -26.76 -43.01
CA VAL A 35 19.24 -26.27 -42.16
C VAL A 35 18.93 -26.50 -40.67
N ASP A 36 17.66 -26.46 -40.27
CA ASP A 36 17.27 -26.67 -38.87
C ASP A 36 17.36 -28.14 -38.45
N ASP A 37 17.05 -29.13 -39.30
CA ASP A 37 17.10 -30.54 -38.88
C ASP A 37 18.52 -31.07 -38.71
N LEU A 38 19.48 -30.58 -39.50
CA LEU A 38 20.88 -30.95 -39.36
C LEU A 38 21.54 -30.19 -38.22
N GLU A 39 21.25 -28.90 -38.04
CA GLU A 39 21.72 -28.15 -36.87
C GLU A 39 21.06 -28.63 -35.58
N GLN A 40 19.76 -28.97 -35.55
CA GLN A 40 19.10 -29.53 -34.37
C GLN A 40 19.54 -30.98 -34.10
N ASN A 41 19.78 -31.83 -35.10
CA ASN A 41 20.38 -33.14 -34.85
C ASN A 41 21.84 -33.05 -34.45
N LEU A 42 22.63 -32.11 -34.98
CA LEU A 42 23.98 -31.86 -34.50
C LEU A 42 23.94 -31.24 -33.10
N LEU A 43 23.08 -30.27 -32.79
CA LEU A 43 22.89 -29.69 -31.45
C LEU A 43 22.39 -30.74 -30.44
N GLN A 44 21.55 -31.69 -30.86
CA GLN A 44 21.14 -32.85 -30.07
C GLN A 44 22.29 -33.89 -29.93
N GLN A 45 23.14 -34.06 -30.95
CA GLN A 45 24.35 -34.89 -30.88
C GLN A 45 25.48 -34.24 -30.07
N PHE A 46 25.58 -32.91 -30.05
CA PHE A 46 26.47 -32.09 -29.22
C PHE A 46 25.93 -32.00 -27.79
N SER A 47 24.61 -32.06 -27.59
CA SER A 47 23.94 -32.25 -26.30
C SER A 47 24.28 -33.61 -25.67
N CYS A 48 24.72 -34.59 -26.48
CA CYS A 48 25.24 -35.87 -26.01
C CYS A 48 26.79 -35.93 -25.91
N MET A 49 27.51 -34.82 -26.15
CA MET A 49 28.93 -34.72 -25.76
C MET A 49 29.03 -34.22 -24.33
N GLY A 50 28.87 -35.16 -23.40
CA GLY A 50 29.04 -34.94 -21.98
C GLY A 50 30.48 -34.52 -21.65
N THR A 51 30.71 -33.21 -21.51
CA THR A 51 31.58 -32.60 -20.50
C THR A 51 31.15 -31.15 -20.23
N THR A 52 29.86 -30.84 -20.15
CA THR A 52 29.45 -29.53 -19.63
C THR A 52 29.58 -29.60 -18.13
N ASP A 53 30.61 -28.95 -17.60
CA ASP A 53 30.91 -28.95 -16.18
C ASP A 53 29.71 -28.36 -15.42
N HIS A 54 28.86 -29.24 -14.88
CA HIS A 54 27.65 -28.88 -14.16
C HIS A 54 27.97 -27.90 -13.02
N GLU A 55 29.14 -28.02 -12.41
CA GLU A 55 29.66 -27.12 -11.40
C GLU A 55 29.89 -25.70 -11.95
N VAL A 56 30.35 -25.57 -13.20
CA VAL A 56 30.52 -24.28 -13.88
C VAL A 56 29.17 -23.64 -14.16
N LEU A 57 28.17 -24.40 -14.62
CA LEU A 57 26.83 -23.85 -14.87
C LEU A 57 26.14 -23.42 -13.57
N ILE A 58 26.28 -24.20 -12.50
CA ILE A 58 25.80 -23.85 -11.16
C ILE A 58 26.52 -22.58 -10.68
N SER A 59 27.85 -22.49 -10.83
CA SER A 59 28.63 -21.31 -10.47
C SER A 59 28.21 -20.08 -11.27
N GLN A 60 27.96 -20.22 -12.57
CA GLN A 60 27.53 -19.13 -13.45
C GLN A 60 26.11 -18.65 -13.11
N LEU A 61 25.17 -19.56 -12.86
CA LEU A 61 23.82 -19.20 -12.42
C LEU A 61 23.88 -18.43 -11.11
N ARG A 62 24.61 -18.93 -10.11
CA ARG A 62 24.79 -18.25 -8.82
C ARG A 62 25.42 -16.87 -8.96
N LYS A 63 26.42 -16.72 -9.84
CA LYS A 63 27.07 -15.44 -10.12
C LYS A 63 26.14 -14.42 -10.79
N LEU A 64 25.25 -14.87 -11.67
CA LEU A 64 24.33 -14.00 -12.42
C LEU A 64 23.08 -13.63 -11.61
N VAL A 65 22.67 -14.53 -10.71
CA VAL A 65 21.44 -14.40 -9.94
C VAL A 65 21.65 -13.73 -8.58
N GLY A 66 22.82 -13.91 -7.96
CA GLY A 66 23.15 -13.33 -6.65
C GLY A 66 23.53 -14.39 -5.61
N ASP A 67 24.31 -13.98 -4.62
CA ASP A 67 24.94 -14.88 -3.62
C ASP A 67 23.93 -15.61 -2.71
N ASP A 68 22.67 -15.18 -2.67
CA ASP A 68 21.62 -15.80 -1.86
C ASP A 68 21.12 -17.15 -2.43
N VAL A 69 21.53 -17.50 -3.66
CA VAL A 69 21.20 -18.79 -4.26
C VAL A 69 22.19 -19.86 -3.84
N ASN A 70 21.69 -20.81 -3.04
CA ASN A 70 22.42 -22.02 -2.70
C ASN A 70 22.54 -22.98 -3.91
N GLU A 71 23.50 -23.90 -3.82
CA GLU A 71 23.83 -24.84 -4.89
C GLU A 71 22.65 -25.76 -5.26
N SER A 72 21.86 -26.15 -4.27
CA SER A 72 20.69 -27.01 -4.47
C SER A 72 19.59 -26.31 -5.26
N THR A 73 19.33 -25.04 -4.99
CA THR A 73 18.37 -24.22 -5.74
C THR A 73 18.87 -23.99 -7.16
N ALA A 74 20.14 -23.66 -7.35
CA ALA A 74 20.73 -23.48 -8.68
C ALA A 74 20.66 -24.77 -9.51
N SER A 75 21.03 -25.90 -8.93
CA SER A 75 20.96 -27.22 -9.57
C SER A 75 19.53 -27.60 -9.90
N PHE A 76 18.55 -27.29 -9.04
CA PHE A 76 17.14 -27.57 -9.30
C PHE A 76 16.61 -26.82 -10.53
N PHE A 77 16.88 -25.51 -10.63
CA PHE A 77 16.43 -24.73 -11.80
C PHE A 77 17.18 -25.12 -13.07
N LEU A 78 18.46 -25.48 -12.99
CA LEU A 78 19.19 -26.02 -14.13
C LEU A 78 18.60 -27.36 -14.57
N ASP A 79 18.33 -28.28 -13.64
CA ASP A 79 17.75 -29.58 -13.93
C ASP A 79 16.35 -29.46 -14.57
N MET A 80 15.50 -28.58 -14.01
CA MET A 80 14.16 -28.28 -14.55
C MET A 80 14.19 -27.71 -15.97
N ASN A 81 15.30 -27.08 -16.37
CA ASN A 81 15.48 -26.46 -17.67
C ASN A 81 16.49 -27.22 -18.56
N ASN A 82 16.65 -28.53 -18.35
CA ASN A 82 17.57 -29.39 -19.12
C ASN A 82 19.00 -28.83 -19.19
N TRP A 83 19.50 -28.29 -18.08
CA TRP A 83 20.82 -27.66 -17.95
C TRP A 83 21.07 -26.47 -18.88
N ASN A 84 20.01 -25.86 -19.43
CA ASN A 84 20.11 -24.62 -20.17
C ASN A 84 20.19 -23.44 -19.18
N LEU A 85 21.36 -22.84 -19.07
CA LEU A 85 21.62 -21.71 -18.16
C LEU A 85 20.67 -20.54 -18.39
N GLN A 86 20.41 -20.17 -19.65
CA GLN A 86 19.56 -19.03 -19.97
C GLN A 86 18.11 -19.28 -19.55
N ALA A 87 17.59 -20.48 -19.84
CA ALA A 87 16.24 -20.86 -19.44
C ALA A 87 16.11 -21.00 -17.91
N ALA A 88 17.14 -21.51 -17.24
CA ALA A 88 17.21 -21.58 -15.78
C ALA A 88 17.23 -20.20 -15.13
N ILE A 89 17.96 -19.23 -15.69
CA ILE A 89 17.96 -17.84 -15.21
C ILE A 89 16.60 -17.19 -15.42
N CYS A 90 15.99 -17.35 -16.60
CA CYS A 90 14.67 -16.82 -16.89
C CYS A 90 13.61 -17.38 -15.93
N SER A 91 13.57 -18.70 -15.76
CA SER A 91 12.62 -19.36 -14.84
C SER A 91 12.90 -19.03 -13.38
N TYR A 92 14.16 -18.85 -12.99
CA TYR A 92 14.52 -18.34 -11.66
C TYR A 92 13.99 -16.92 -11.43
N PHE A 93 14.19 -16.00 -12.39
CA PHE A 93 13.68 -14.64 -12.27
C PHE A 93 12.16 -14.55 -12.46
N GLU A 94 11.54 -15.46 -13.22
CA GLU A 94 10.09 -15.60 -13.32
C GLU A 94 9.51 -16.10 -11.99
N PHE A 95 10.16 -17.09 -11.37
CA PHE A 95 9.83 -17.55 -10.03
C PHE A 95 10.06 -16.47 -8.97
N GLN A 96 11.21 -15.78 -8.98
CA GLN A 96 11.44 -14.63 -8.10
C GLN A 96 10.47 -13.50 -8.37
N SER A 97 10.10 -13.21 -9.62
CA SER A 97 9.12 -12.14 -9.91
C SER A 97 7.70 -12.51 -9.50
N THR A 98 7.45 -13.76 -9.09
CA THR A 98 6.33 -14.10 -8.20
C THR A 98 6.56 -13.66 -6.74
N HIS A 99 7.52 -12.77 -6.46
CA HIS A 99 7.75 -12.06 -5.19
C HIS A 99 6.38 -11.60 -4.70
N LYS A 100 5.80 -12.42 -3.84
CA LYS A 100 4.46 -12.24 -3.33
C LYS A 100 4.47 -10.87 -2.71
N LEU A 101 3.64 -9.96 -3.24
CA LEU A 101 3.53 -8.64 -2.64
C LEU A 101 3.24 -8.84 -1.14
N PRO A 102 3.85 -8.02 -0.26
CA PRO A 102 3.55 -8.07 1.15
C PRO A 102 2.04 -7.98 1.37
N ASN A 103 1.53 -8.42 2.52
CA ASN A 103 0.10 -8.32 2.77
C ASN A 103 -0.16 -7.49 4.02
N MET A 104 -1.24 -6.72 3.97
CA MET A 104 -1.74 -5.93 5.09
C MET A 104 -3.24 -6.13 5.16
N THR A 105 -3.76 -6.33 6.36
CA THR A 105 -5.20 -6.32 6.60
C THR A 105 -5.60 -5.31 7.66
N LEU A 106 -6.77 -4.71 7.46
CA LEU A 106 -7.39 -3.85 8.47
C LEU A 106 -7.94 -4.72 9.60
N VAL A 107 -7.47 -4.48 10.82
CA VAL A 107 -8.01 -5.14 12.01
C VAL A 107 -9.23 -4.38 12.52
N GLN A 108 -9.11 -3.05 12.67
CA GLN A 108 -10.21 -2.17 13.07
C GLN A 108 -9.89 -0.69 12.85
N ASP A 109 -10.92 0.13 12.70
CA ASP A 109 -10.83 1.59 12.89
C ASP A 109 -10.69 1.90 14.38
N VAL A 110 -9.62 2.62 14.76
CA VAL A 110 -9.35 2.97 16.18
C VAL A 110 -9.98 4.31 16.54
N THR A 111 -9.91 5.30 15.64
CA THR A 111 -10.56 6.60 15.82
C THR A 111 -11.45 6.91 14.61
N ILE A 112 -12.53 7.67 14.84
CA ILE A 112 -13.44 8.13 13.80
C ILE A 112 -13.99 6.95 12.99
N GLY A 113 -14.70 6.09 13.71
CA GLY A 113 -15.45 4.96 13.13
C GLY A 113 -16.78 5.41 12.54
N GLU A 114 -17.65 4.44 12.26
CA GLU A 114 -18.98 4.73 11.75
C GLU A 114 -19.81 5.57 12.73
N GLY A 115 -20.33 6.71 12.27
CA GLY A 115 -21.27 7.55 13.02
C GLY A 115 -20.67 8.75 13.78
N GLU A 116 -19.34 8.90 13.78
CA GLU A 116 -18.72 10.12 14.33
C GLU A 116 -18.77 11.28 13.34
N SER A 117 -19.06 12.48 13.84
CA SER A 117 -19.09 13.70 13.04
C SER A 117 -18.08 14.70 13.53
N VAL A 118 -17.45 15.38 12.59
CA VAL A 118 -16.38 16.35 12.83
C VAL A 118 -16.85 17.72 12.37
N PRO A 119 -16.65 18.79 13.16
CA PRO A 119 -16.98 20.13 12.71
C PRO A 119 -16.16 20.54 11.49
N PRO A 120 -16.61 21.52 10.70
CA PRO A 120 -15.81 22.05 9.60
C PRO A 120 -14.43 22.58 10.05
N GLN A 121 -13.44 22.51 9.16
CA GLN A 121 -12.07 23.06 9.36
C GLN A 121 -11.38 22.63 10.66
N THR A 122 -11.65 21.42 11.11
CA THR A 122 -11.16 20.86 12.37
C THR A 122 -10.06 19.86 12.09
N SER A 123 -8.93 19.99 12.79
CA SER A 123 -7.87 18.98 12.77
C SER A 123 -8.22 17.80 13.66
N PHE A 124 -7.94 16.60 13.17
CA PHE A 124 -8.17 15.34 13.88
C PHE A 124 -7.12 14.31 13.46
N VAL A 125 -6.96 13.26 14.28
CA VAL A 125 -6.08 12.13 13.97
C VAL A 125 -6.93 10.92 13.62
N LYS A 126 -6.74 10.38 12.42
CA LYS A 126 -7.32 9.11 12.01
C LYS A 126 -6.32 8.00 12.30
N THR A 127 -6.75 6.99 13.06
CA THR A 127 -5.93 5.84 13.41
C THR A 127 -6.61 4.55 12.96
N TRP A 128 -5.86 3.71 12.25
CA TRP A 128 -6.25 2.35 11.89
C TRP A 128 -5.33 1.35 12.57
N LYS A 129 -5.90 0.27 13.10
CA LYS A 129 -5.13 -0.89 13.53
C LYS A 129 -5.01 -1.85 12.38
N VAL A 130 -3.78 -2.19 12.00
CA VAL A 130 -3.49 -3.06 10.86
C VAL A 130 -2.59 -4.21 11.28
N ALA A 131 -2.63 -5.30 10.52
CA ALA A 131 -1.78 -6.46 10.73
C ALA A 131 -1.05 -6.85 9.44
N ASN A 132 0.19 -7.33 9.58
CA ASN A 132 0.85 -8.07 8.51
C ASN A 132 0.32 -9.51 8.51
N ASN A 133 -0.58 -9.82 7.58
CA ASN A 133 -1.11 -11.17 7.34
C ASN A 133 -0.42 -11.86 6.14
N GLY A 134 0.76 -11.38 5.74
CA GLY A 134 1.62 -12.01 4.75
C GLY A 134 2.62 -12.98 5.39
N ASP A 135 3.40 -13.64 4.54
CA ASP A 135 4.41 -14.62 4.98
C ASP A 135 5.77 -13.98 5.27
N ASP A 136 6.01 -12.78 4.75
CA ASP A 136 7.28 -12.06 4.85
C ASP A 136 7.14 -10.74 5.62
N ARG A 137 8.25 -10.29 6.21
CA ARG A 137 8.34 -8.95 6.81
C ARG A 137 8.12 -7.89 5.73
N TRP A 138 7.40 -6.82 6.05
CA TRP A 138 7.25 -5.69 5.13
C TRP A 138 8.62 -5.11 4.74
N PRO A 139 8.81 -4.63 3.50
CA PRO A 139 10.05 -3.98 3.08
C PRO A 139 10.32 -2.69 3.86
N ASP A 140 11.59 -2.43 4.16
CA ASP A 140 12.01 -1.14 4.74
C ASP A 140 11.70 0.02 3.80
N GLY A 141 11.05 1.06 4.33
CA GLY A 141 10.57 2.20 3.54
C GLY A 141 9.16 2.02 2.98
N SER A 142 8.41 1.00 3.41
CA SER A 142 6.98 0.90 3.14
C SER A 142 6.22 2.11 3.69
N TYR A 143 5.14 2.50 3.03
CA TYR A 143 4.36 3.68 3.41
C TYR A 143 2.88 3.50 3.09
N LEU A 144 2.03 4.21 3.83
CA LEU A 144 0.61 4.33 3.55
C LEU A 144 0.40 5.48 2.55
N ALA A 145 -0.20 5.20 1.40
CA ALA A 145 -0.39 6.14 0.32
C ALA A 145 -1.86 6.55 0.16
N PHE A 146 -2.10 7.84 -0.09
CA PHE A 146 -3.39 8.34 -0.55
C PHE A 146 -3.60 7.91 -2.01
N THR A 147 -4.74 7.29 -2.30
CA THR A 147 -5.03 6.69 -3.62
C THR A 147 -6.30 7.21 -4.27
N GLY A 148 -7.14 7.98 -3.58
CA GLY A 148 -8.35 8.55 -4.16
C GLY A 148 -9.31 9.16 -3.15
N GLY A 149 -10.37 9.80 -3.64
CA GLY A 149 -11.33 10.55 -2.83
C GLY A 149 -10.83 11.96 -2.53
N VAL A 150 -11.22 12.50 -1.38
CA VAL A 150 -10.75 13.79 -0.88
C VAL A 150 -9.48 13.57 -0.06
N ASN A 151 -8.42 14.30 -0.40
CA ASN A 151 -7.23 14.29 0.43
C ASN A 151 -7.48 15.16 1.68
N LEU A 152 -7.65 14.49 2.81
CA LEU A 152 -7.87 15.12 4.11
C LEU A 152 -6.56 15.40 4.86
N ALA A 153 -5.44 14.80 4.42
CA ALA A 153 -4.14 14.94 5.06
C ALA A 153 -3.26 15.97 4.34
N LEU A 154 -2.27 16.51 5.05
CA LEU A 154 -1.26 17.41 4.46
C LEU A 154 -0.31 16.67 3.51
N GLN A 155 -0.08 15.38 3.77
CA GLN A 155 0.83 14.52 3.01
C GLN A 155 0.04 13.39 2.32
N THR A 156 0.47 13.00 1.12
CA THR A 156 -0.13 11.88 0.37
C THR A 156 0.56 10.54 0.62
N ALA A 157 1.63 10.53 1.42
CA ALA A 157 2.37 9.33 1.80
C ALA A 157 2.81 9.45 3.26
N VAL A 158 2.57 8.42 4.06
CA VAL A 158 2.92 8.36 5.49
C VAL A 158 3.84 7.16 5.70
N PRO A 159 5.10 7.35 6.15
CA PRO A 159 6.00 6.23 6.40
C PRO A 159 5.43 5.27 7.44
N VAL A 160 5.59 3.97 7.20
CA VAL A 160 5.12 2.92 8.10
C VAL A 160 6.30 2.02 8.46
N ALA A 161 6.50 1.79 9.76
CA ALA A 161 7.54 0.88 10.22
C ALA A 161 7.25 -0.54 9.71
N PRO A 162 8.28 -1.29 9.26
CA PRO A 162 8.00 -2.58 8.67
C PRO A 162 7.70 -3.64 9.74
N LEU A 163 6.65 -4.41 9.49
CA LEU A 163 6.11 -5.42 10.41
C LEU A 163 6.51 -6.82 10.00
N ASN A 164 6.85 -7.65 10.98
CA ASN A 164 7.02 -9.09 10.78
C ASN A 164 5.66 -9.79 10.55
N PRO A 165 5.65 -10.99 9.96
CA PRO A 165 4.44 -11.79 9.82
C PRO A 165 3.70 -11.96 11.15
N GLY A 166 2.40 -11.67 11.16
CA GLY A 166 1.54 -11.76 12.35
C GLY A 166 1.60 -10.57 13.30
N GLU A 167 2.51 -9.60 13.09
CA GLU A 167 2.56 -8.39 13.91
C GLU A 167 1.41 -7.42 13.59
N VAL A 168 1.02 -6.66 14.61
CA VAL A 168 -0.08 -5.68 14.57
C VAL A 168 0.46 -4.33 14.99
N THR A 169 0.03 -3.26 14.33
CA THR A 169 0.38 -1.89 14.70
C THR A 169 -0.76 -0.91 14.44
N ASP A 170 -0.68 0.25 15.06
CA ASP A 170 -1.57 1.38 14.79
C ASP A 170 -0.87 2.35 13.81
N ILE A 171 -1.55 2.69 12.72
CA ILE A 171 -1.12 3.73 11.78
C ILE A 171 -2.00 4.95 11.99
N SER A 172 -1.37 6.08 12.35
CA SER A 172 -2.04 7.36 12.62
C SER A 172 -1.68 8.40 11.56
N VAL A 173 -2.67 9.16 11.11
CA VAL A 173 -2.51 10.23 10.13
C VAL A 173 -3.24 11.48 10.59
N ASP A 174 -2.51 12.60 10.63
CA ASP A 174 -3.08 13.92 10.89
C ASP A 174 -3.89 14.40 9.68
N MET A 175 -5.14 14.80 9.93
CA MET A 175 -6.11 15.18 8.91
C MET A 175 -6.88 16.44 9.31
N ASN A 176 -7.42 17.12 8.30
CA ASN A 176 -8.27 18.30 8.45
C ASN A 176 -9.61 18.07 7.75
N SER A 177 -10.71 18.35 8.46
CA SER A 177 -12.04 18.30 7.87
C SER A 177 -12.26 19.45 6.88
N PRO A 178 -13.00 19.22 5.79
CA PRO A 178 -13.41 20.27 4.85
C PRO A 178 -14.19 21.42 5.52
N SER A 179 -14.27 22.55 4.82
CA SER A 179 -15.02 23.72 5.29
C SER A 179 -16.53 23.61 5.08
N LEU A 180 -16.98 22.77 4.16
CA LEU A 180 -18.39 22.57 3.87
C LEU A 180 -18.90 21.33 4.61
N PRO A 181 -20.08 21.41 5.25
CA PRO A 181 -20.77 20.23 5.76
C PRO A 181 -21.10 19.23 4.64
N GLY A 182 -21.01 17.94 4.95
CA GLY A 182 -21.24 16.87 3.98
C GLY A 182 -20.56 15.56 4.35
N MET A 183 -20.77 14.54 3.52
CA MET A 183 -20.06 13.26 3.62
C MET A 183 -18.85 13.27 2.70
N TYR A 184 -17.71 12.88 3.23
CA TYR A 184 -16.44 12.81 2.51
C TYR A 184 -15.82 11.44 2.65
N GLU A 185 -15.17 10.98 1.59
CA GLU A 185 -14.38 9.75 1.60
C GLU A 185 -12.92 10.04 1.26
N SER A 186 -12.00 9.35 1.94
CA SER A 186 -10.57 9.39 1.65
C SER A 186 -10.03 7.97 1.61
N LYS A 187 -9.39 7.59 0.50
CA LYS A 187 -8.96 6.22 0.23
C LYS A 187 -7.45 6.09 0.35
N TRP A 188 -7.01 5.08 1.11
CA TRP A 188 -5.60 4.86 1.42
C TRP A 188 -5.21 3.40 1.22
N ARG A 189 -3.96 3.16 0.84
CA ARG A 189 -3.44 1.81 0.63
C ARG A 189 -1.95 1.74 0.91
N MET A 190 -1.49 0.62 1.46
CA MET A 190 -0.06 0.39 1.65
C MET A 190 0.66 0.28 0.32
N ALA A 191 1.88 0.81 0.27
CA ALA A 191 2.77 0.75 -0.86
C ALA A 191 4.19 0.36 -0.41
N THR A 192 4.85 -0.45 -1.23
CA THR A 192 6.27 -0.77 -1.10
C THR A 192 7.13 0.43 -1.49
N PRO A 193 8.45 0.43 -1.15
CA PRO A 193 9.37 1.51 -1.54
C PRO A 193 9.47 1.75 -3.05
N ASN A 194 9.18 0.72 -3.86
CA ASN A 194 9.16 0.82 -5.32
C ASN A 194 7.80 1.30 -5.88
N GLY A 195 6.84 1.64 -5.02
CA GLY A 195 5.53 2.17 -5.39
C GLY A 195 4.45 1.14 -5.70
N SER A 196 4.71 -0.16 -5.49
CA SER A 196 3.71 -1.21 -5.69
C SER A 196 2.73 -1.26 -4.53
N TYR A 197 1.43 -1.15 -4.82
CA TYR A 197 0.39 -1.23 -3.79
C TYR A 197 0.15 -2.65 -3.31
N PHE A 198 -0.09 -2.79 -2.01
CA PHE A 198 -0.32 -4.10 -1.40
C PHE A 198 -1.36 -4.03 -0.26
N GLY A 199 -1.88 -5.20 0.12
CA GLY A 199 -2.88 -5.34 1.17
C GLY A 199 -4.24 -4.68 0.88
N ASP A 200 -5.04 -4.61 1.94
CA ASP A 200 -6.37 -4.02 1.95
C ASP A 200 -6.33 -2.52 1.64
N THR A 201 -7.40 -2.04 1.01
CA THR A 201 -7.66 -0.60 0.94
C THR A 201 -8.40 -0.18 2.21
N ILE A 202 -7.88 0.82 2.91
CA ILE A 202 -8.51 1.42 4.08
C ILE A 202 -9.09 2.79 3.73
N TRP A 203 -10.11 3.19 4.50
CA TRP A 203 -10.92 4.36 4.18
C TRP A 203 -11.06 5.28 5.38
N VAL A 204 -11.27 6.56 5.08
CA VAL A 204 -11.88 7.52 6.00
C VAL A 204 -13.23 7.87 5.44
N ILE A 205 -14.30 7.54 6.17
CA ILE A 205 -15.64 8.03 5.87
C ILE A 205 -15.96 9.10 6.91
N LEU A 206 -15.93 10.37 6.48
CA LEU A 206 -16.02 11.52 7.36
C LEU A 206 -17.36 12.22 7.17
N SER A 207 -18.14 12.32 8.26
CA SER A 207 -19.31 13.20 8.31
C SER A 207 -18.90 14.57 8.85
N VAL A 208 -18.99 15.62 8.03
CA VAL A 208 -18.75 17.00 8.45
C VAL A 208 -20.07 17.66 8.77
N ALA A 209 -20.26 18.06 10.03
CA ALA A 209 -21.49 18.67 10.51
C ALA A 209 -21.22 19.74 11.58
N GLU A 210 -21.99 20.83 11.53
CA GLU A 210 -21.98 21.85 12.58
C GLU A 210 -22.43 21.21 13.91
N GLY A 211 -21.56 21.23 14.93
CA GLY A 211 -21.86 20.61 16.23
C GLY A 211 -21.57 19.10 16.31
N GLY A 212 -20.70 18.58 15.45
CA GLY A 212 -20.33 17.15 15.47
C GLY A 212 -19.80 16.63 16.81
N THR A 213 -19.78 15.32 16.98
CA THR A 213 -19.39 14.63 18.23
C THR A 213 -17.98 15.02 18.72
N LEU A 214 -17.04 15.32 17.81
CA LEU A 214 -15.72 15.82 18.21
C LEU A 214 -15.77 17.24 18.80
N ALA A 215 -16.68 18.11 18.35
CA ALA A 215 -16.86 19.42 18.98
C ALA A 215 -17.31 19.27 20.43
N LEU A 216 -18.25 18.36 20.71
CA LEU A 216 -18.71 18.11 22.08
C LEU A 216 -17.57 17.62 22.98
N THR A 217 -16.74 16.73 22.46
CA THR A 217 -15.57 16.20 23.20
C THR A 217 -14.55 17.30 23.49
N GLN A 218 -14.27 18.17 22.53
CA GLN A 218 -13.40 19.33 22.73
C GLN A 218 -14.01 20.32 23.74
N GLN A 219 -15.32 20.58 23.67
CA GLN A 219 -16.02 21.43 24.64
C GLN A 219 -15.96 20.85 26.06
N LEU A 220 -16.24 19.55 26.24
CA LEU A 220 -16.13 18.86 27.54
C LEU A 220 -14.71 18.92 28.11
N THR A 221 -13.70 18.76 27.25
CA THR A 221 -12.29 18.88 27.66
C THR A 221 -11.98 20.30 28.13
N HIS A 222 -12.48 21.32 27.43
CA HIS A 222 -12.33 22.72 27.80
C HIS A 222 -13.04 23.05 29.14
N PHE A 223 -14.24 22.50 29.38
CA PHE A 223 -14.93 22.64 30.66
C PHE A 223 -14.19 21.97 31.82
N ASN A 224 -13.60 20.78 31.60
CA ASN A 224 -12.84 20.09 32.65
C ASN A 224 -11.57 20.86 33.04
N ALA A 225 -10.94 21.57 32.09
CA ALA A 225 -9.80 22.45 32.36
C ALA A 225 -10.14 23.64 33.28
N LEU A 226 -11.40 24.09 33.31
CA LEU A 226 -11.89 25.11 34.26
C LEU A 226 -12.19 24.52 35.65
N GLY A 227 -12.31 23.19 35.78
CA GLY A 227 -12.54 22.49 37.04
C GLY A 227 -11.26 22.06 37.77
N SER A 228 -10.10 22.11 37.11
CA SER A 228 -8.82 21.77 37.73
C SER A 228 -8.18 22.99 38.41
N VAL A 229 -8.21 22.94 39.75
CA VAL A 229 -7.48 23.78 40.71
C VAL A 229 -8.02 25.20 40.89
N ILE A 230 -8.97 25.35 41.81
CA ILE A 230 -9.08 26.58 42.61
C ILE A 230 -7.86 26.60 43.54
N PRO A 231 -6.94 27.57 43.45
CA PRO A 231 -5.96 27.79 44.51
C PRO A 231 -6.74 28.14 45.78
N ILE A 232 -6.58 27.32 46.81
CA ILE A 232 -7.12 27.58 48.15
C ILE A 232 -6.53 28.92 48.62
N GLY A 233 -7.25 30.04 48.43
CA GLY A 233 -6.69 31.35 48.72
C GLY A 233 -7.55 32.59 48.47
N SER A 234 -8.63 32.55 47.69
CA SER A 234 -9.46 33.74 47.51
C SER A 234 -10.89 33.42 47.07
N HIS A 235 -11.70 32.95 48.01
CA HIS A 235 -13.16 32.97 47.86
C HIS A 235 -13.66 34.41 48.10
N PHE A 236 -13.60 35.26 47.07
CA PHE A 236 -14.45 36.44 47.02
C PHE A 236 -15.73 36.03 46.30
N ASN A 237 -16.81 35.83 47.06
CA ASN A 237 -18.12 35.51 46.53
C ASN A 237 -18.88 36.83 46.29
N PRO A 238 -19.07 37.28 45.04
CA PRO A 238 -19.72 38.56 44.74
C PRO A 238 -21.23 38.56 45.00
N PHE A 239 -21.81 37.41 45.39
CA PHE A 239 -23.22 37.25 45.74
C PHE A 239 -23.47 36.95 47.23
N ALA A 240 -22.44 36.98 48.07
CA ALA A 240 -22.65 36.90 49.51
C ALA A 240 -23.34 38.20 49.98
N ALA A 241 -24.61 38.08 50.37
CA ALA A 241 -25.44 39.18 50.82
C ALA A 241 -24.72 40.00 51.91
N GLN A 242 -24.60 41.31 51.67
CA GLN A 242 -24.09 42.28 52.64
C GLN A 242 -25.05 42.34 53.84
N ASN A 243 -24.76 41.56 54.88
CA ASN A 243 -25.47 41.69 56.14
C ASN A 243 -24.77 42.75 56.98
N VAL A 244 -25.36 43.95 56.98
CA VAL A 244 -24.95 45.12 57.74
C VAL A 244 -24.90 44.79 59.24
N GLY A 245 -23.74 45.00 59.86
CA GLY A 245 -23.50 44.75 61.27
C GLY A 245 -24.42 45.59 62.17
N ARG A 246 -24.97 44.94 63.21
CA ARG A 246 -25.62 45.59 64.36
C ARG A 246 -24.78 45.33 65.61
N PRO A 247 -24.48 46.34 66.45
CA PRO A 247 -23.53 46.20 67.55
C PRO A 247 -24.14 45.46 68.75
N GLN A 248 -23.36 44.57 69.35
CA GLN A 248 -23.69 43.88 70.60
C GLN A 248 -23.41 44.81 71.80
N HIS A 249 -24.40 44.97 72.67
CA HIS A 249 -24.30 45.65 73.96
C HIS A 249 -24.57 44.63 75.09
N LEU A 250 -23.69 44.66 76.10
CA LEU A 250 -23.66 43.99 77.42
C LEU A 250 -24.83 43.11 77.88
N HIS A 251 -24.52 41.96 78.50
CA HIS A 251 -24.68 41.77 79.96
C HIS A 251 -23.88 40.58 80.54
N GLN A 252 -23.33 40.82 81.73
CA GLN A 252 -22.66 39.91 82.66
C GLN A 252 -23.55 38.76 83.16
N ASP A 253 -22.94 37.65 83.59
CA ASP A 253 -23.16 37.13 84.94
C ASP A 253 -22.04 36.17 85.40
N ASP A 254 -21.72 36.31 86.68
CA ASP A 254 -20.66 35.71 87.49
C ASP A 254 -20.87 34.22 87.85
N ALA A 255 -19.76 33.53 88.19
CA ALA A 255 -19.56 32.63 89.35
C ALA A 255 -18.37 31.67 89.09
N GLN A 256 -17.20 31.83 89.75
CA GLN A 256 -16.77 31.13 90.99
C GLN A 256 -16.66 29.59 90.86
N MET A 257 -15.63 28.86 91.32
CA MET A 257 -14.40 29.05 92.12
C MET A 257 -13.44 27.90 91.72
N GLY A 258 -12.11 28.04 91.75
CA GLY A 258 -11.25 27.86 92.95
C GLY A 258 -11.24 26.37 93.37
N SER A 259 -10.13 25.64 93.40
CA SER A 259 -8.77 25.96 93.84
C SER A 259 -7.79 24.89 93.37
#